data_AF-A0A4Q3MK67-F1
#
_entry.id   AF-A0A4Q3MK67-F1
#
_cell.length_a   1.000
_cell.length_b   1.000
_cell.length_c   1.000
_cell.angle_alpha   90.00
_cell.angle_beta   90.00
_cell.angle_gamma   90.00
#
_symmetry.space_group_name_H-M   'P 1'
#
loop_
_entity.id
_entity.type
_entity.pdbx_description
1 polymer ?
#
loop_
_entity_poly.entity_id
_entity_poly.type
_entity_poly.pdbx_seq_one_letter_code
_entity_poly.pdbx_strand_id
1 'polypeptide(L)' 'DPSAPFGGVKQSGLGREGAREGLEEYTETQYLSVDWPA' A
#
# COMPACT_ATOMS: atom_id res chain seq x y z
N ASP A 1 -14.10 -11.84 -2.46
CA ASP A 1 -14.18 -10.37 -2.59
C ASP A 1 -12.75 -9.86 -2.72
N PRO A 2 -12.33 -9.32 -3.88
CA PRO A 2 -10.97 -8.83 -4.12
C PRO A 2 -10.62 -7.57 -3.32
N SER A 3 -11.58 -6.98 -2.58
CA SER A 3 -11.36 -5.81 -1.73
C SER A 3 -10.71 -6.11 -0.38
N ALA A 4 -10.58 -7.39 0.01
CA ALA A 4 -9.91 -7.77 1.26
C ALA A 4 -8.44 -8.11 1.01
N PRO A 5 -7.52 -7.69 1.90
CA PRO A 5 -6.10 -7.99 1.75
C PRO A 5 -5.80 -9.45 2.11
N PHE A 6 -5.01 -10.13 1.29
CA PHE A 6 -4.53 -11.50 1.51
C PHE A 6 -3.03 -11.52 1.82
N GLY A 7 -2.59 -12.38 2.72
CA GLY A 7 -1.16 -12.52 3.00
C GLY A 7 -0.86 -13.32 4.28
N GLY A 8 0.42 -13.66 4.44
CA GLY A 8 0.90 -14.49 5.55
C GLY A 8 1.16 -13.71 6.84
N VAL A 9 1.54 -14.45 7.87
CA VAL A 9 2.12 -13.91 9.11
C VAL A 9 3.37 -14.70 9.48
N LYS A 10 4.28 -14.11 10.25
CA LYS A 10 5.49 -14.78 10.78
C LYS A 10 6.35 -15.34 9.64
N GLN A 11 6.56 -16.65 9.61
CA GLN A 11 7.42 -17.35 8.64
C GLN A 11 6.75 -17.59 7.29
N SER A 12 5.45 -17.29 7.16
CA SER A 12 4.73 -17.42 5.89
C SER A 12 5.03 -16.27 4.91
N GLY A 13 5.86 -15.30 5.30
CA GLY A 13 6.21 -14.13 4.50
C GLY A 13 5.69 -12.81 5.09
N LEU A 14 6.08 -11.71 4.46
CA LEU A 14 5.65 -10.35 4.75
C LEU A 14 4.92 -9.78 3.51
N GLY A 15 4.09 -8.76 3.72
CA GLY A 15 3.33 -8.09 2.66
C GLY A 15 1.92 -8.63 2.47
N ARG A 16 1.16 -7.95 1.61
CA ARG A 16 -0.25 -8.26 1.28
C ARG A 16 -0.50 -8.16 -0.22
N GLU A 17 -1.48 -8.91 -0.70
CA GLU A 17 -1.99 -8.87 -2.07
C GLU A 17 -3.48 -8.50 -2.09
N GLY A 18 -3.94 -7.93 -3.21
CA GLY A 18 -5.30 -7.42 -3.37
C GLY A 18 -5.57 -6.15 -2.55
N ALA A 19 -6.81 -5.67 -2.57
CA ALA A 19 -7.21 -4.45 -1.85
C ALA A 19 -6.33 -3.23 -2.15
N ARG A 20 -6.29 -2.26 -1.23
CA ARG A 20 -5.43 -1.05 -1.34
C ARG A 20 -3.99 -1.40 -0.99
N GLU A 21 -3.80 -2.25 0.01
CA GLU A 21 -2.51 -2.67 0.55
C GLU A 21 -1.64 -3.35 -0.53
N GLY A 22 -2.24 -4.10 -1.46
CA GLY A 22 -1.52 -4.72 -2.57
C GLY A 22 -0.97 -3.73 -3.59
N LEU A 23 -1.55 -2.52 -3.74
CA LEU A 23 -1.00 -1.47 -4.60
C LEU A 23 0.18 -0.75 -3.93
N GLU A 24 0.12 -0.60 -2.61
CA GLU A 24 1.15 0.06 -1.79
C GLU A 24 2.49 -0.69 -1.84
N GLU A 25 2.50 -2.02 -2.03
CA GLU A 25 3.75 -2.80 -2.20
C GLU A 25 4.51 -2.48 -3.50
N TYR A 26 3.87 -1.85 -4.49
CA TYR A 26 4.47 -1.50 -5.79
C TYR A 26 4.55 0.02 -6.02
N THR A 27 4.19 0.82 -5.03
CA THR A 27 4.18 2.28 -5.12
C THR A 27 4.85 2.90 -3.92
N GLU A 28 5.50 4.04 -4.12
CA GLU A 28 6.19 4.75 -3.04
C GLU A 28 5.38 5.98 -2.63
N THR A 29 5.19 6.17 -1.33
CA THR A 29 4.54 7.38 -0.83
C THR A 29 5.50 8.55 -0.92
N GLN A 30 5.14 9.55 -1.73
CA GLN A 30 5.89 10.79 -1.86
C GLN A 30 5.18 11.92 -1.14
N TYR A 31 5.87 12.58 -0.21
CA TYR A 31 5.37 13.78 0.45
C TYR A 31 5.71 15.02 -0.38
N LEU A 32 4.68 15.81 -0.71
CA LEU A 32 4.83 17.06 -1.43
C LEU A 32 4.16 18.20 -0.65
N SER A 33 4.94 19.20 -0.24
CA SER A 33 4.46 20.45 0.34
C SER A 33 4.65 21.55 -0.70
N VAL A 34 3.54 22.15 -1.14
CA VAL A 34 3.55 23.26 -2.09
C VAL A 34 2.98 24.51 -1.43
N ASP A 35 3.70 25.62 -1.59
CA ASP A 35 3.17 26.95 -1.27
C ASP A 35 2.36 27.43 -2.48
N TRP A 36 1.04 27.32 -2.40
CA TRP A 36 0.15 27.64 -3.51
C TRP A 36 -0.23 29.13 -3.46
N PRO A 37 0.14 29.94 -4.47
CA PRO A 37 -0.27 31.34 -4.51
C PRO A 37 -1.77 31.47 -4.82
N ALA A 38 -2.44 32.41 -4.14
CA ALA A 38 -3.84 32.74 -4.32
C ALA A 38 -4.11 33.48 -5.64
#